data_AF-A0A2G9TC46-F1
#
_entry.id   AF-A0A2G9TC46-F1
#
_cell.length_a   1.000
_cell.length_b   1.000
_cell.length_c   1.000
_cell.angle_alpha   90.00
_cell.angle_beta   90.00
_cell.angle_gamma   90.00
#
_symmetry.space_group_name_H-M   'P 1'
#
loop_
_entity.id
_entity.type
_entity.pdbx_description
1 polymer ?
#
loop_
_entity_poly.entity_id
_entity_poly.type
_entity_poly.pdbx_seq_one_letter_code
_entity_poly.pdbx_strand_id
1 'polypeptide(L)'
;MAFPEGLTSPEMEISEGGVILDNRTRFADLKTMLDSSKDNLKVDAMKRIINLIAKGKDVSELFPAVVKNVAAKNVELKKLVYVYLVRYAEEQQDLALLSISTFQRALKDPNQLIRASALRVLSSIRVGMIAPIMLLAIKDSVRDMSPYVRKICPNRLDLLHKHFRALCRALADVDEWGQVMMINLLTRYARSELADPELLPQPDVDLTLLLNSARPLLQVSLRLYCSHEASRKIATELTTTRQ
;
A
#
# COMPACT_ATOMS: atom_id res chain seq x y z
N MET A 1 -55.91 -62.68 -6.35
CA MET A 1 -55.29 -62.77 -4.99
C MET A 1 -53.90 -62.18 -5.12
N ALA A 2 -53.39 -61.24 -4.32
CA ALA A 2 -53.88 -60.38 -3.24
C ALA A 2 -52.86 -59.21 -3.16
N PHE A 3 -53.28 -58.04 -2.68
CA PHE A 3 -52.44 -56.87 -2.36
C PHE A 3 -51.81 -57.00 -0.94
N PRO A 4 -51.16 -55.96 -0.33
CA PRO A 4 -49.72 -55.81 -0.06
C PRO A 4 -49.43 -55.69 1.47
N GLU A 5 -48.21 -55.36 1.93
CA GLU A 5 -47.98 -54.51 3.14
C GLU A 5 -46.49 -54.32 3.50
N GLY A 6 -46.14 -53.09 3.95
CA GLY A 6 -44.87 -52.67 4.57
C GLY A 6 -44.09 -51.64 3.75
N LEU A 7 -44.51 -50.38 3.59
CA LEU A 7 -44.44 -49.25 4.56
C LEU A 7 -43.07 -49.01 5.21
N THR A 8 -42.22 -48.24 4.52
CA THR A 8 -41.44 -47.16 5.14
C THR A 8 -41.57 -45.90 4.26
N SER A 9 -41.84 -44.79 4.92
CA SER A 9 -42.29 -43.51 4.37
C SER A 9 -41.32 -42.89 3.35
N PRO A 10 -41.82 -42.13 2.36
CA PRO A 10 -40.99 -41.18 1.64
C PRO A 10 -40.70 -40.00 2.58
N GLU A 11 -39.43 -39.80 2.93
CA GLU A 11 -39.01 -38.53 3.51
C GLU A 11 -39.18 -37.44 2.44
N MET A 12 -40.14 -36.58 2.74
CA MET A 12 -40.44 -35.33 2.08
C MET A 12 -39.28 -34.37 2.34
N GLU A 13 -38.35 -34.22 1.39
CA GLU A 13 -37.49 -33.04 1.37
C GLU A 13 -38.32 -31.85 0.90
N ILE A 14 -38.71 -31.05 1.89
CA ILE A 14 -39.36 -29.76 1.75
C ILE A 14 -38.43 -28.84 0.94
N SER A 15 -39.03 -28.17 -0.04
CA SER A 15 -38.45 -27.10 -0.83
C SER A 15 -37.71 -26.04 0.01
N GLU A 16 -36.46 -25.74 -0.35
CA GLU A 16 -35.94 -24.38 -0.24
C GLU A 16 -35.71 -23.80 -1.64
N GLY A 17 -36.82 -23.33 -2.22
CA GLY A 17 -36.73 -22.16 -3.08
C GLY A 17 -36.52 -20.91 -2.20
N GLY A 18 -35.66 -20.00 -2.66
CA GLY A 18 -35.48 -18.66 -2.08
C GLY A 18 -34.07 -18.49 -1.51
N VAL A 19 -33.27 -17.50 -1.87
CA VAL A 19 -33.57 -16.18 -2.42
C VAL A 19 -32.33 -15.82 -3.24
N ILE A 20 -32.50 -15.41 -4.51
CA ILE A 20 -31.53 -14.49 -5.11
C ILE A 20 -31.67 -13.21 -4.28
N LEU A 21 -30.94 -13.13 -3.17
CA LEU A 21 -30.97 -11.99 -2.29
C LEU A 21 -30.48 -10.84 -3.16
N ASP A 22 -31.41 -9.97 -3.55
CA ASP A 22 -31.19 -8.87 -4.47
C ASP A 22 -29.89 -8.18 -4.05
N ASN A 23 -28.83 -8.27 -4.87
CA ASN A 23 -27.50 -7.77 -4.52
C ASN A 23 -27.58 -6.29 -4.08
N ARG A 24 -28.59 -5.55 -4.55
CA ARG A 24 -28.90 -4.17 -4.13
C ARG A 24 -29.21 -4.00 -2.64
N THR A 25 -29.84 -4.99 -2.00
CA THR A 25 -30.21 -4.92 -0.58
C THR A 25 -29.10 -5.39 0.35
N ARG A 26 -28.12 -6.14 -0.18
CA ARG A 26 -27.10 -6.88 0.58
C ARG A 26 -26.30 -6.00 1.56
N PHE A 27 -26.09 -4.73 1.22
CA PHE A 27 -25.38 -3.77 2.07
C PHE A 27 -26.13 -2.45 2.28
N ALA A 28 -27.46 -2.45 2.08
CA ALA A 28 -28.28 -1.24 2.21
C ALA A 28 -28.21 -0.63 3.63
N ASP A 29 -28.16 -1.48 4.66
CA ASP A 29 -27.98 -1.08 6.05
C ASP A 29 -26.61 -0.41 6.26
N LEU A 30 -25.54 -0.99 5.74
CA LEU A 30 -24.18 -0.44 5.84
C LEU A 30 -24.06 0.90 5.14
N LYS A 31 -24.65 1.05 3.94
CA LYS A 31 -24.69 2.33 3.21
C LYS A 31 -25.40 3.40 4.04
N THR A 32 -26.54 3.06 4.64
CA THR A 32 -27.31 3.97 5.51
C THR A 32 -26.51 4.38 6.74
N MET A 33 -25.81 3.44 7.38
CA MET A 33 -24.97 3.75 8.54
C MET A 33 -23.78 4.65 8.17
N LEU A 34 -23.18 4.46 6.99
CA LEU A 34 -22.07 5.28 6.48
C LEU A 34 -22.49 6.71 6.10
N ASP A 35 -23.73 6.90 5.66
CA ASP A 35 -24.30 8.22 5.34
C ASP A 35 -24.88 8.94 6.59
N SER A 36 -24.89 8.30 7.76
CA SER A 36 -25.36 8.90 9.01
C SER A 36 -24.56 10.16 9.39
N SER A 37 -25.13 11.07 10.19
CA SER A 37 -24.38 12.18 10.80
C SER A 37 -23.55 11.74 12.02
N LYS A 38 -23.78 10.54 12.56
CA LYS A 38 -23.13 10.06 13.78
C LYS A 38 -21.89 9.22 13.46
N ASP A 39 -20.72 9.70 13.87
CA ASP A 39 -19.45 8.99 13.62
C ASP A 39 -19.43 7.58 14.23
N ASN A 40 -20.06 7.35 15.39
CA ASN A 40 -20.11 6.01 16.00
C ASN A 40 -20.79 4.97 15.10
N LEU A 41 -21.89 5.35 14.43
CA LEU A 41 -22.59 4.46 13.50
C LEU A 41 -21.71 4.16 12.28
N LYS A 42 -20.96 5.15 11.79
CA LYS A 42 -20.01 4.94 10.69
C LYS A 42 -18.87 4.02 11.08
N VAL A 43 -18.33 4.17 12.30
CA VAL A 43 -17.28 3.30 12.83
C VAL A 43 -17.79 1.86 12.91
N ASP A 44 -18.99 1.64 13.43
CA ASP A 44 -19.59 0.30 13.52
C ASP A 44 -19.82 -0.33 12.14
N ALA A 45 -20.30 0.47 11.17
CA ALA A 45 -20.42 0.02 9.78
C ALA A 45 -19.07 -0.35 9.19
N MET A 46 -18.05 0.49 9.37
CA MET A 46 -16.70 0.22 8.88
C MET A 46 -16.10 -1.03 9.53
N LYS A 47 -16.27 -1.26 10.83
CA LYS A 47 -15.83 -2.50 11.51
C LYS A 47 -16.47 -3.74 10.89
N ARG A 48 -17.78 -3.68 10.60
CA ARG A 48 -18.50 -4.77 9.91
C ARG A 48 -17.94 -5.00 8.50
N ILE A 49 -17.68 -3.93 7.74
CA ILE A 49 -17.08 -4.00 6.40
C ILE A 49 -15.70 -4.66 6.45
N ILE A 50 -14.82 -4.26 7.38
CA ILE A 50 -13.50 -4.87 7.53
C ILE A 50 -13.60 -6.36 7.90
N ASN A 51 -14.58 -6.75 8.73
CA ASN A 51 -14.82 -8.16 9.05
C ASN A 51 -15.23 -8.98 7.81
N LEU A 52 -16.05 -8.39 6.91
CA LEU A 52 -16.43 -9.03 5.66
C LEU A 52 -15.21 -9.23 4.74
N ILE A 53 -14.34 -8.22 4.63
CA ILE A 53 -13.08 -8.32 3.88
C ILE A 53 -12.19 -9.41 4.46
N ALA A 54 -12.07 -9.49 5.80
CA ALA A 54 -11.28 -10.52 6.47
C ALA A 54 -11.81 -11.94 6.21
N LYS A 55 -13.10 -12.08 5.89
CA LYS A 55 -13.74 -13.34 5.47
C LYS A 55 -13.66 -13.59 3.96
N GLY A 56 -12.93 -12.75 3.21
CA GLY A 56 -12.79 -12.85 1.76
C GLY A 56 -14.04 -12.45 0.97
N LYS A 57 -15.02 -11.80 1.60
CA LYS A 57 -16.22 -11.33 0.91
C LYS A 57 -15.92 -10.04 0.16
N ASP A 58 -16.31 -10.00 -1.11
CA ASP A 58 -16.22 -8.76 -1.87
C ASP A 58 -17.25 -7.73 -1.41
N VAL A 59 -16.76 -6.53 -1.14
CA VAL A 59 -17.51 -5.35 -0.70
C VAL A 59 -17.09 -4.11 -1.51
N SER A 60 -16.53 -4.32 -2.72
CA SER A 60 -16.12 -3.27 -3.65
C SER A 60 -17.26 -2.28 -3.97
N GLU A 61 -18.52 -2.74 -4.00
CA GLU A 61 -19.68 -1.88 -4.26
C GLU A 61 -19.94 -0.81 -3.17
N LEU A 62 -19.32 -0.95 -1.99
CA LEU A 62 -19.40 0.05 -0.91
C LEU A 62 -18.43 1.21 -1.11
N PHE A 63 -17.56 1.15 -2.13
CA PHE A 63 -16.50 2.13 -2.33
C PHE A 63 -17.00 3.59 -2.34
N PRO A 64 -18.07 3.96 -3.06
CA PRO A 64 -18.59 5.33 -3.02
C PRO A 64 -19.03 5.77 -1.62
N ALA A 65 -19.68 4.88 -0.85
CA ALA A 65 -20.15 5.19 0.49
C ALA A 65 -18.98 5.34 1.48
N VAL A 66 -17.93 4.54 1.32
CA VAL A 66 -16.72 4.61 2.17
C VAL A 66 -15.90 5.86 1.86
N VAL A 67 -15.67 6.18 0.58
CA VAL A 67 -14.80 7.31 0.16
C VAL A 67 -15.31 8.64 0.66
N LYS A 68 -16.64 8.87 0.72
CA LYS A 68 -17.22 10.11 1.30
C LYS A 68 -16.73 10.41 2.72
N ASN A 69 -16.30 9.38 3.44
CA ASN A 69 -15.87 9.46 4.84
C ASN A 69 -14.35 9.60 5.01
N VAL A 70 -13.56 9.69 3.93
CA VAL A 70 -12.09 9.81 3.98
C VAL A 70 -11.61 11.07 4.73
N ALA A 71 -12.39 12.14 4.68
CA ALA A 71 -12.08 13.41 5.33
C ALA A 71 -12.63 13.50 6.77
N ALA A 72 -13.13 12.39 7.35
CA ALA A 72 -13.68 12.38 8.69
C ALA A 72 -12.66 12.86 9.75
N LYS A 73 -13.14 13.62 10.73
CA LYS A 73 -12.32 14.09 11.86
C LYS A 73 -12.03 12.97 12.86
N ASN A 74 -12.97 12.04 13.03
CA ASN A 74 -12.78 10.88 13.88
C ASN A 74 -11.64 10.00 13.36
N VAL A 75 -10.59 9.87 14.18
CA VAL A 75 -9.34 9.18 13.83
C VAL A 75 -9.57 7.68 13.66
N GLU A 76 -10.44 7.07 14.46
CA GLU A 76 -10.77 5.65 14.35
C GLU A 76 -11.48 5.35 13.03
N LEU A 77 -12.50 6.15 12.70
CA LEU A 77 -13.20 6.06 11.41
C LEU A 77 -12.22 6.22 10.25
N LYS A 78 -11.39 7.27 10.31
CA LYS A 78 -10.40 7.55 9.26
C LYS A 78 -9.46 6.35 9.05
N LYS A 79 -8.92 5.75 10.12
CA LYS A 79 -8.07 4.55 10.02
C LYS A 79 -8.78 3.40 9.31
N LEU A 80 -10.01 3.09 9.68
CA LEU A 80 -10.78 2.00 9.06
C LEU A 80 -11.05 2.29 7.57
N VAL A 81 -11.37 3.53 7.21
CA VAL A 81 -11.55 3.95 5.82
C VAL A 81 -10.25 3.73 5.03
N TYR A 82 -9.10 4.12 5.56
CA TYR A 82 -7.83 3.90 4.87
C TYR A 82 -7.45 2.41 4.73
N VAL A 83 -7.76 1.57 5.72
CA VAL A 83 -7.58 0.11 5.59
C VAL A 83 -8.40 -0.45 4.43
N TYR A 84 -9.66 -0.01 4.30
CA TYR A 84 -10.51 -0.38 3.16
C TYR A 84 -9.93 0.11 1.83
N LEU A 85 -9.49 1.36 1.76
CA LEU A 85 -8.95 1.96 0.53
C LEU A 85 -7.68 1.25 0.04
N VAL A 86 -6.80 0.82 0.94
CA VAL A 86 -5.59 0.05 0.55
C VAL A 86 -5.95 -1.24 -0.20
N ARG A 87 -7.13 -1.80 0.06
CA ARG A 87 -7.59 -3.02 -0.62
C ARG A 87 -8.20 -2.73 -2.00
N TYR A 88 -9.01 -1.68 -2.11
CA TYR A 88 -9.91 -1.48 -3.26
C TYR A 88 -9.54 -0.32 -4.18
N ALA A 89 -8.62 0.58 -3.78
CA ALA A 89 -8.29 1.76 -4.58
C ALA A 89 -7.62 1.42 -5.92
N GLU A 90 -6.91 0.28 -6.01
CA GLU A 90 -6.34 -0.19 -7.29
C GLU A 90 -7.42 -0.61 -8.30
N GLU A 91 -8.53 -1.17 -7.81
CA GLU A 91 -9.66 -1.62 -8.64
C GLU A 91 -10.59 -0.46 -9.00
N GLN A 92 -10.75 0.51 -8.09
CA GLN A 92 -11.69 1.64 -8.21
C GLN A 92 -10.96 2.98 -8.38
N GLN A 93 -9.99 3.05 -9.29
CA GLN A 93 -9.09 4.21 -9.43
C GLN A 93 -9.85 5.50 -9.74
N ASP A 94 -10.83 5.48 -10.65
CA ASP A 94 -11.58 6.68 -11.06
C ASP A 94 -12.33 7.34 -9.89
N LEU A 95 -12.95 6.53 -9.04
CA LEU A 95 -13.62 7.01 -7.84
C LEU A 95 -12.61 7.47 -6.78
N ALA A 96 -11.45 6.80 -6.68
CA ALA A 96 -10.38 7.18 -5.76
C ALA A 96 -9.79 8.55 -6.12
N LEU A 97 -9.68 8.87 -7.42
CA LEU A 97 -9.16 10.15 -7.90
C LEU A 97 -9.97 11.35 -7.40
N LEU A 98 -11.28 11.20 -7.18
CA LEU A 98 -12.13 12.25 -6.60
C LEU A 98 -11.67 12.67 -5.19
N SER A 99 -10.90 11.82 -4.52
CA SER A 99 -10.35 12.07 -3.18
C SER A 99 -8.83 12.22 -3.14
N ILE A 100 -8.17 12.39 -4.30
CA ILE A 100 -6.70 12.44 -4.40
C ILE A 100 -6.09 13.52 -3.51
N SER A 101 -6.72 14.69 -3.44
CA SER A 101 -6.26 15.81 -2.60
C SER A 101 -6.37 15.49 -1.11
N THR A 102 -7.35 14.68 -0.71
CA THR A 102 -7.48 14.22 0.68
C THR A 102 -6.42 13.19 1.03
N PHE A 103 -6.10 12.26 0.12
CA PHE A 103 -4.99 11.32 0.33
C PHE A 103 -3.65 12.07 0.44
N GLN A 104 -3.42 13.08 -0.40
CA GLN A 104 -2.23 13.92 -0.31
C GLN A 104 -2.11 14.63 1.05
N ARG A 105 -3.20 15.20 1.57
CA ARG A 105 -3.19 15.80 2.92
C ARG A 105 -2.92 14.77 4.01
N ALA A 106 -3.42 13.55 3.86
CA ALA A 106 -3.26 12.49 4.84
C ALA A 106 -1.81 11.99 4.96
N LEU A 107 -0.94 12.24 3.98
CA LEU A 107 0.50 12.04 4.11
C LEU A 107 1.14 12.90 5.22
N LYS A 108 0.45 13.96 5.66
CA LYS A 108 0.89 14.86 6.74
C LYS A 108 0.08 14.68 8.03
N ASP A 109 -0.75 13.64 8.12
CA ASP A 109 -1.56 13.38 9.31
C ASP A 109 -0.65 13.05 10.52
N PRO A 110 -0.97 13.53 11.74
CA PRO A 110 -0.17 13.21 12.93
C PRO A 110 -0.09 11.70 13.19
N ASN A 111 -1.10 10.92 12.78
CA ASN A 111 -1.11 9.49 12.94
C ASN A 111 -0.30 8.76 11.85
N GLN A 112 0.76 8.08 12.26
CA GLN A 112 1.63 7.30 11.35
C GLN A 112 0.90 6.23 10.51
N LEU A 113 -0.18 5.62 11.05
CA LEU A 113 -0.92 4.58 10.32
C LEU A 113 -1.73 5.19 9.17
N ILE A 114 -2.24 6.41 9.35
CA ILE A 114 -2.95 7.14 8.31
C ILE A 114 -1.96 7.60 7.24
N ARG A 115 -0.80 8.15 7.62
CA ARG A 115 0.26 8.51 6.65
C ARG A 115 0.71 7.31 5.81
N ALA A 116 1.03 6.20 6.47
CA ALA A 116 1.43 4.96 5.82
C ALA A 116 0.35 4.42 4.86
N SER A 117 -0.91 4.41 5.30
CA SER A 117 -2.00 3.90 4.47
C SER A 117 -2.28 4.82 3.27
N ALA A 118 -2.23 6.14 3.47
CA ALA A 118 -2.35 7.13 2.39
C ALA A 118 -1.25 6.96 1.34
N LEU A 119 -0.01 6.71 1.78
CA LEU A 119 1.11 6.39 0.89
C LEU A 119 0.83 5.15 0.04
N ARG A 120 0.29 4.08 0.64
CA ARG A 120 -0.10 2.86 -0.08
C ARG A 120 -1.22 3.10 -1.09
N VAL A 121 -2.26 3.84 -0.70
CA VAL A 121 -3.40 4.18 -1.57
C VAL A 121 -2.95 5.02 -2.76
N LEU A 122 -2.13 6.05 -2.54
CA LEU A 122 -1.62 6.87 -3.64
C LEU A 122 -0.80 6.03 -4.62
N SER A 123 -0.08 5.03 -4.12
CA SER A 123 0.85 4.21 -4.92
C SER A 123 0.16 3.14 -5.73
N SER A 124 -1.01 2.70 -5.29
CA SER A 124 -1.84 1.74 -6.03
C SER A 124 -2.58 2.38 -7.20
N ILE A 125 -2.78 3.70 -7.20
CA ILE A 125 -3.38 4.43 -8.33
C ILE A 125 -2.29 4.59 -9.41
N ARG A 126 -2.55 4.14 -10.65
CA ARG A 126 -1.54 4.14 -11.73
C ARG A 126 -1.90 5.10 -12.86
N VAL A 127 -2.35 6.30 -12.49
CA VAL A 127 -2.76 7.34 -13.44
C VAL A 127 -1.63 8.36 -13.60
N GLY A 128 -1.17 8.60 -14.83
CA GLY A 128 0.02 9.43 -15.10
C GLY A 128 -0.02 10.84 -14.48
N MET A 129 -1.22 11.43 -14.35
CA MET A 129 -1.41 12.76 -13.75
C MET A 129 -1.02 12.84 -12.26
N ILE A 130 -0.97 11.72 -11.52
CA ILE A 130 -0.63 11.74 -10.09
C ILE A 130 0.88 11.69 -9.83
N ALA A 131 1.71 11.53 -10.87
CA ALA A 131 3.16 11.36 -10.73
C ALA A 131 3.84 12.45 -9.88
N PRO A 132 3.51 13.75 -9.99
CA PRO A 132 4.09 14.78 -9.13
C PRO A 132 3.73 14.59 -7.65
N ILE A 133 2.49 14.18 -7.35
CA ILE A 133 2.01 13.92 -5.98
C ILE A 133 2.75 12.71 -5.41
N MET A 134 2.89 11.65 -6.20
CA MET A 134 3.59 10.44 -5.80
C MET A 134 5.07 10.70 -5.49
N LEU A 135 5.73 11.49 -6.33
CA LEU A 135 7.13 11.85 -6.09
C LEU A 135 7.31 12.62 -4.77
N LEU A 136 6.43 13.58 -4.50
CA LEU A 136 6.45 14.31 -3.23
C LEU A 136 6.23 13.35 -2.07
N ALA A 137 5.29 12.41 -2.20
CA ALA A 137 5.00 11.39 -1.19
C ALA A 137 6.21 10.49 -0.92
N ILE A 138 6.95 10.08 -1.96
CA ILE A 138 8.20 9.31 -1.82
C ILE A 138 9.21 10.11 -1.02
N LYS A 139 9.47 11.35 -1.44
CA LYS A 139 10.46 12.23 -0.79
C LYS A 139 10.14 12.46 0.69
N ASP A 140 8.88 12.73 1.00
CA ASP A 140 8.40 12.96 2.38
C ASP A 140 8.45 11.66 3.19
N SER A 141 8.06 10.52 2.61
CA SER A 141 8.03 9.22 3.31
C SER A 141 9.41 8.74 3.76
N VAL A 142 10.45 9.04 3.00
CA VAL A 142 11.83 8.65 3.33
C VAL A 142 12.35 9.45 4.54
N ARG A 143 11.86 10.67 4.71
CA ARG A 143 12.16 11.58 5.82
C ARG A 143 11.12 11.52 6.94
N ASP A 144 10.17 10.59 6.89
CA ASP A 144 9.12 10.49 7.90
C ASP A 144 9.73 10.13 9.27
N MET A 145 9.23 10.74 10.35
CA MET A 145 9.69 10.47 11.71
C MET A 145 9.45 9.01 12.14
N SER A 146 8.40 8.39 11.61
CA SER A 146 8.03 7.01 11.93
C SER A 146 8.83 5.99 11.11
N PRO A 147 9.53 5.04 11.77
CA PRO A 147 10.15 3.90 11.08
C PRO A 147 9.13 3.05 10.29
N TYR A 148 7.88 2.99 10.75
CA TYR A 148 6.82 2.23 10.09
C TYR A 148 6.47 2.83 8.72
N VAL A 149 6.33 4.15 8.63
CA VAL A 149 6.03 4.84 7.36
C VAL A 149 7.21 4.70 6.39
N ARG A 150 8.45 4.87 6.88
CA ARG A 150 9.66 4.71 6.06
C ARG A 150 9.75 3.32 5.42
N LYS A 151 9.39 2.26 6.14
CA LYS A 151 9.39 0.87 5.61
C LYS A 151 8.35 0.65 4.50
N ILE A 152 7.29 1.46 4.47
CA ILE A 152 6.17 1.34 3.53
C ILE A 152 6.44 2.10 2.21
N CYS A 153 7.65 2.66 2.03
CA CYS A 153 8.09 3.34 0.81
C CYS A 153 7.57 2.65 -0.46
N PRO A 154 6.97 3.42 -1.37
CA PRO A 154 6.18 2.85 -2.44
C PRO A 154 7.04 2.23 -3.54
N ASN A 155 6.52 1.19 -4.19
CA ASN A 155 7.22 0.43 -5.24
C ASN A 155 7.20 1.12 -6.62
N ARG A 156 6.81 2.41 -6.69
CA ARG A 156 6.73 3.19 -7.94
C ARG A 156 8.11 3.71 -8.35
N LEU A 157 9.01 2.77 -8.62
CA LEU A 157 10.41 3.01 -9.00
C LEU A 157 10.52 3.69 -10.36
N ASP A 158 9.56 3.47 -11.25
CA ASP A 158 9.42 4.15 -12.55
C ASP A 158 9.47 5.68 -12.43
N LEU A 159 8.87 6.22 -11.36
CA LEU A 159 8.82 7.66 -11.12
C LEU A 159 10.12 8.22 -10.53
N LEU A 160 10.99 7.36 -10.01
CA LEU A 160 12.26 7.79 -9.42
C LEU A 160 13.31 8.15 -10.47
N HIS A 161 13.21 7.69 -11.72
CA HIS A 161 14.26 7.87 -12.73
C HIS A 161 14.72 9.34 -12.85
N LYS A 162 13.77 10.26 -12.98
CA LYS A 162 14.03 11.71 -13.12
C LYS A 162 14.66 12.35 -11.87
N HIS A 163 14.52 11.70 -10.72
CA HIS A 163 14.94 12.22 -9.41
C HIS A 163 16.07 11.41 -8.77
N PHE A 164 16.46 10.29 -9.37
CA PHE A 164 17.46 9.37 -8.86
C PHE A 164 18.77 10.09 -8.53
N ARG A 165 19.28 10.89 -9.47
CA ARG A 165 20.52 11.68 -9.27
C ARG A 165 20.40 12.68 -8.14
N ALA A 166 19.25 13.35 -8.03
CA ALA A 166 19.01 14.32 -6.96
C ALA A 166 18.94 13.65 -5.59
N LEU A 167 18.32 12.47 -5.50
CA LEU A 167 18.28 11.66 -4.28
C LEU A 167 19.69 11.15 -3.92
N CYS A 168 20.49 10.70 -4.88
CA CYS A 168 21.88 10.30 -4.62
C CYS A 168 22.72 11.44 -4.04
N ARG A 169 22.54 12.67 -4.52
CA ARG A 169 23.27 13.84 -4.00
C ARG A 169 22.79 14.26 -2.61
N ALA A 170 21.47 14.20 -2.38
CA ALA A 170 20.87 14.52 -1.09
C ALA A 170 21.11 13.44 -0.01
N LEU A 171 21.77 12.33 -0.35
CA LEU A 171 21.98 11.21 0.54
C LEU A 171 22.82 11.59 1.76
N ALA A 172 23.83 12.45 1.61
CA ALA A 172 24.66 12.90 2.73
C ALA A 172 23.94 13.91 3.65
N ASP A 173 22.88 14.57 3.14
CA ASP A 173 22.16 15.62 3.86
C ASP A 173 21.04 15.08 4.76
N VAL A 174 20.72 13.79 4.66
CA VAL A 174 19.74 13.12 5.53
C VAL A 174 20.43 12.48 6.72
N ASP A 175 19.67 12.32 7.80
CA ASP A 175 20.11 11.64 9.02
C ASP A 175 20.47 10.17 8.75
N GLU A 176 21.23 9.54 9.66
CA GLU A 176 21.72 8.17 9.51
C GLU A 176 20.62 7.16 9.14
N TRP A 177 19.42 7.32 9.72
CA TRP A 177 18.29 6.46 9.38
C TRP A 177 17.71 6.77 8.00
N GLY A 178 17.58 8.05 7.65
CA GLY A 178 17.25 8.49 6.30
C GLY A 178 18.22 7.94 5.25
N GLN A 179 19.51 7.90 5.55
CA GLN A 179 20.55 7.34 4.66
C GLN A 179 20.30 5.87 4.36
N VAL A 180 20.08 5.04 5.38
CA VAL A 180 19.81 3.60 5.22
C VAL A 180 18.57 3.37 4.34
N MET A 181 17.51 4.17 4.53
CA MET A 181 16.27 4.02 3.77
C MET A 181 16.43 4.50 2.32
N MET A 182 17.11 5.63 2.11
CA MET A 182 17.44 6.12 0.77
C MET A 182 18.33 5.14 0.01
N ILE A 183 19.35 4.57 0.65
CA ILE A 183 20.19 3.52 0.06
C ILE A 183 19.32 2.33 -0.36
N ASN A 184 18.46 1.82 0.51
CA ASN A 184 17.56 0.70 0.16
C ASN A 184 16.60 1.04 -0.99
N LEU A 185 16.10 2.26 -1.08
CA LEU A 185 15.22 2.71 -2.17
C LEU A 185 15.99 2.85 -3.49
N LEU A 186 17.15 3.49 -3.46
CA LEU A 186 18.00 3.72 -4.62
C LEU A 186 18.61 2.42 -5.15
N THR A 187 19.00 1.49 -4.27
CA THR A 187 19.46 0.16 -4.66
C THR A 187 18.35 -0.65 -5.31
N ARG A 188 17.11 -0.60 -4.78
CA ARG A 188 15.96 -1.25 -5.43
C ARG A 188 15.68 -0.68 -6.82
N TYR A 189 15.74 0.65 -6.96
CA TYR A 189 15.64 1.32 -8.25
C TYR A 189 16.76 0.86 -9.21
N ALA A 190 18.02 0.88 -8.77
CA ALA A 190 19.16 0.50 -9.59
C ALA A 190 19.03 -0.94 -10.13
N ARG A 191 18.55 -1.86 -9.30
CA ARG A 191 18.35 -3.28 -9.68
C ARG A 191 17.20 -3.52 -10.66
N SER A 192 16.23 -2.61 -10.72
CA SER A 192 15.04 -2.77 -11.56
C SER A 192 15.11 -1.97 -12.87
N GLU A 193 15.72 -0.79 -12.83
CA GLU A 193 15.64 0.19 -13.91
C GLU A 193 16.99 0.47 -14.60
N LEU A 194 18.13 0.11 -13.99
CA LEU A 194 19.45 0.28 -14.63
C LEU A 194 19.91 -1.00 -15.32
N ALA A 195 20.75 -0.83 -16.35
CA ALA A 195 21.33 -1.93 -17.09
C ALA A 195 22.30 -2.76 -16.23
N ASP A 196 22.34 -4.07 -16.49
CA ASP A 196 23.24 -4.99 -15.79
C ASP A 196 24.71 -4.59 -16.05
N PRO A 197 25.49 -4.29 -14.98
CA PRO A 197 26.89 -3.90 -15.11
C PRO A 197 27.75 -4.96 -15.79
N GLU A 198 27.38 -6.24 -15.70
CA GLU A 198 28.13 -7.34 -16.30
C GLU A 198 27.93 -7.44 -17.82
N LEU A 199 26.83 -6.88 -18.31
CA LEU A 199 26.51 -6.83 -19.74
C LEU A 199 27.08 -5.58 -20.42
N LEU A 200 27.68 -4.66 -19.66
CA LEU A 200 28.21 -3.41 -20.17
C LEU A 200 29.74 -3.36 -20.06
N PRO A 201 30.43 -2.82 -21.07
CA PRO A 201 31.89 -2.65 -21.02
C PRO A 201 32.34 -1.62 -19.97
N GLN A 202 31.44 -0.74 -19.53
CA GLN A 202 31.67 0.22 -18.45
C GLN A 202 30.40 0.33 -17.59
N PRO A 203 30.53 0.54 -16.27
CA PRO A 203 29.39 0.67 -15.38
C PRO A 203 28.54 1.89 -15.73
N ASP A 204 27.22 1.75 -15.59
CA ASP A 204 26.27 2.84 -15.80
C ASP A 204 26.65 4.07 -14.94
N VAL A 205 26.51 5.26 -15.53
CA VAL A 205 26.85 6.54 -14.87
C VAL A 205 26.04 6.76 -13.59
N ASP A 206 24.78 6.35 -13.58
CA ASP A 206 23.87 6.48 -12.44
C ASP A 206 24.21 5.46 -11.35
N LEU A 207 24.59 4.25 -11.75
CA LEU A 207 25.11 3.26 -10.79
C LEU A 207 26.41 3.78 -10.14
N THR A 208 27.31 4.34 -10.93
CA THR A 208 28.56 4.92 -10.44
C THR A 208 28.30 6.08 -9.48
N LEU A 209 27.34 6.95 -9.80
CA LEU A 209 26.93 8.04 -8.91
C LEU A 209 26.41 7.52 -7.57
N LEU A 210 25.52 6.51 -7.58
CA LEU A 210 25.00 5.93 -6.35
C LEU A 210 26.11 5.34 -5.47
N LEU A 211 27.03 4.58 -6.07
CA LEU A 211 28.17 3.99 -5.35
C LEU A 211 29.05 5.07 -4.71
N ASN A 212 29.34 6.14 -5.45
CA ASN A 212 30.16 7.25 -4.94
C ASN A 212 29.46 8.01 -3.82
N SER A 213 28.15 8.23 -3.94
CA SER A 213 27.34 8.86 -2.88
C SER A 213 27.22 8.00 -1.63
N ALA A 214 27.11 6.67 -1.76
CA ALA A 214 26.91 5.75 -0.64
C ALA A 214 28.21 5.31 0.05
N ARG A 215 29.34 5.29 -0.67
CA ARG A 215 30.65 4.82 -0.17
C ARG A 215 31.10 5.45 1.17
N PRO A 216 30.98 6.77 1.39
CA PRO A 216 31.39 7.38 2.66
C PRO A 216 30.53 6.89 3.83
N LEU A 217 29.24 6.64 3.56
CA LEU A 217 28.26 6.26 4.57
C LEU A 217 28.38 4.79 4.96
N LEU A 218 28.74 3.93 4.00
CA LEU A 218 29.06 2.52 4.22
C LEU A 218 30.33 2.36 5.09
N GLN A 219 31.32 3.24 4.94
CA GLN A 219 32.52 3.25 5.78
C GLN A 219 32.24 3.67 7.23
N VAL A 220 31.25 4.53 7.47
CA VAL A 220 30.84 5.00 8.82
C VAL A 220 29.93 3.97 9.50
N SER A 221 28.96 3.40 8.78
CA SER A 221 28.03 2.38 9.31
C SER A 221 28.70 1.03 9.65
N LEU A 222 29.85 0.72 9.02
CA LEU A 222 30.74 -0.38 9.41
C LEU A 222 31.24 -0.30 10.86
N ARG A 223 31.28 0.89 11.49
CA ARG A 223 31.72 1.05 12.89
C ARG A 223 30.61 0.89 13.94
N LEU A 224 29.33 1.02 13.57
CA LEU A 224 28.22 1.05 14.53
C LEU A 224 27.23 -0.12 14.39
N TYR A 225 27.18 -0.81 13.25
CA TYR A 225 26.18 -1.86 12.95
C TYR A 225 26.81 -3.16 12.43
N CYS A 226 27.90 -3.62 13.06
CA CYS A 226 28.58 -4.84 12.62
C CYS A 226 27.70 -6.10 12.82
N SER A 227 26.81 -6.36 11.86
CA SER A 227 26.60 -7.69 11.31
C SER A 227 27.26 -7.69 9.93
N HIS A 228 28.29 -8.52 9.82
CA HIS A 228 29.15 -8.77 8.68
C HIS A 228 28.39 -9.18 7.40
N GLU A 229 27.06 -9.29 7.47
CA GLU A 229 26.17 -9.82 6.45
C GLU A 229 25.53 -8.74 5.58
N ALA A 230 25.21 -7.55 6.10
CA ALA A 230 24.54 -6.50 5.32
C ALA A 230 25.52 -5.77 4.38
N SER A 231 26.75 -5.51 4.83
CA SER A 231 27.79 -4.91 3.98
C SER A 231 28.38 -5.89 2.98
N ARG A 232 28.52 -7.18 3.37
CA ARG A 232 28.79 -8.24 2.40
C ARG A 232 27.63 -8.36 1.42
N LYS A 233 26.37 -8.51 1.87
CA LYS A 233 25.20 -8.56 0.98
C LYS A 233 25.06 -7.34 0.09
N ILE A 234 25.33 -6.11 0.51
CA ILE A 234 25.25 -4.97 -0.41
C ILE A 234 26.42 -4.99 -1.40
N ALA A 235 27.67 -5.19 -0.96
CA ALA A 235 28.81 -5.27 -1.87
C ALA A 235 28.73 -6.50 -2.80
N THR A 236 28.22 -7.62 -2.31
CA THR A 236 28.09 -8.90 -3.00
C THR A 236 26.78 -8.98 -3.78
N GLU A 237 25.68 -8.31 -3.41
CA GLU A 237 24.49 -8.13 -4.26
C GLU A 237 24.70 -7.06 -5.34
N LEU A 238 25.67 -6.15 -5.17
CA LEU A 238 26.10 -5.20 -6.21
C LEU A 238 27.11 -5.82 -7.18
N THR A 239 27.74 -6.96 -6.85
CA THR A 239 28.73 -7.65 -7.70
C THR A 239 28.36 -9.10 -8.07
N THR A 240 27.27 -9.66 -7.55
CA THR A 240 26.84 -11.03 -7.86
C THR A 240 25.58 -10.94 -8.69
N THR A 241 25.78 -11.18 -9.98
CA THR A 241 24.82 -11.63 -10.99
C THR A 241 23.64 -12.41 -10.40
N ARG A 242 22.45 -12.13 -10.94
CA ARG A 242 21.20 -12.83 -10.64
C ARG A 242 21.35 -14.36 -10.64
N GLN A 243 20.68 -15.01 -9.68
CA GLN A 243 19.84 -16.17 -9.99
C GLN A 243 18.38 -15.70 -10.05
#